data_AF-A0AA37NPA7-F1
#
_entry.id   AF-A0AA37NPA7-F1
#
_cell.length_a   1.000
_cell.length_b   1.000
_cell.length_c   1.000
_cell.angle_alpha   90.00
_cell.angle_beta   90.00
_cell.angle_gamma   90.00
#
_symmetry.space_group_name_H-M   'P 1'
#
loop_
_entity.id
_entity.type
_entity.pdbx_description
1 polymer ?
#
loop_
_entity_poly.entity_id
_entity_poly.type
_entity_poly.pdbx_seq_one_letter_code
_entity_poly.pdbx_strand_id
1 'polypeptide(L)' 'MKNVTKIAKKSAGLSQKCSVCPIMKRCTLEIHRACFDSFVEGFKKDVKATEKEMNKKFKAEQK' A
#
# COMPACT_ATOMS: atom_id res chain seq x y z
N MET A 1 -4.27 -8.93 -9.90
CA MET A 1 -4.07 -7.57 -9.33
C MET A 1 -5.30 -6.65 -9.34
N LYS A 2 -6.39 -6.90 -10.11
CA LYS A 2 -7.55 -5.99 -10.21
C LYS A 2 -8.14 -5.56 -8.84
N ASN A 3 -8.12 -6.44 -7.83
CA ASN A 3 -8.58 -6.11 -6.47
C ASN A 3 -7.53 -5.42 -5.60
N VAL A 4 -6.24 -5.70 -5.80
CA VAL A 4 -5.13 -5.15 -4.99
C VAL A 4 -5.11 -3.62 -5.10
N THR A 5 -5.21 -3.08 -6.32
CA THR A 5 -5.24 -1.63 -6.53
C THR A 5 -6.46 -0.97 -5.89
N LYS A 6 -7.64 -1.63 -5.93
CA LYS A 6 -8.86 -1.10 -5.30
C LYS A 6 -8.72 -1.05 -3.77
N ILE A 7 -8.15 -2.10 -3.18
CA ILE A 7 -7.86 -2.17 -1.73
C ILE A 7 -6.84 -1.09 -1.36
N ALA A 8 -5.73 -0.98 -2.10
CA ALA A 8 -4.69 0.02 -1.86
C ALA A 8 -5.26 1.44 -1.86
N LYS A 9 -6.07 1.79 -2.89
CA LYS A 9 -6.71 3.10 -2.98
C LYS A 9 -7.67 3.36 -1.82
N LYS A 10 -8.48 2.36 -1.43
CA LYS A 10 -9.40 2.48 -0.29
C LYS A 10 -8.65 2.70 1.02
N SER A 11 -7.59 1.91 1.28
CA SER A 11 -6.76 2.03 2.47
C SER A 11 -6.04 3.39 2.53
N ALA A 12 -5.51 3.86 1.41
CA ALA A 12 -4.88 5.17 1.32
C ALA A 12 -5.88 6.31 1.56
N GLY A 13 -7.10 6.22 1.01
CA GLY A 13 -8.13 7.24 1.18
C GLY A 13 -8.69 7.33 2.61
N LEU A 14 -8.61 6.25 3.38
CA LEU A 14 -8.94 6.23 4.82
C LEU A 14 -7.75 6.66 5.70
N SER A 15 -6.59 6.94 5.11
CA SER A 15 -5.39 7.26 5.87
C SER A 15 -5.49 8.63 6.51
N GLN A 16 -5.36 8.68 7.83
CA GLN A 16 -5.25 9.92 8.61
C GLN A 16 -3.80 10.43 8.72
N LYS A 17 -2.86 9.90 7.90
CA LYS A 17 -1.43 10.25 7.99
C LYS A 17 -1.18 11.76 7.88
N CYS A 18 -1.89 12.43 6.97
CA CYS A 18 -1.77 13.87 6.78
C CYS A 18 -2.33 14.71 7.95
N SER A 19 -3.28 14.18 8.72
CA SER A 19 -3.81 14.85 9.92
C SER A 19 -2.94 14.66 11.16
N VAL A 20 -2.13 13.59 11.21
CA VAL A 20 -1.25 13.28 12.34
C VAL A 20 0.23 13.54 12.03
N CYS A 21 0.56 14.05 10.85
CA CYS A 21 1.95 14.22 10.44
C CYS A 21 2.63 15.28 11.33
N PRO A 22 3.77 14.95 11.97
CA PRO A 22 4.41 15.83 12.96
C PRO A 22 5.01 17.09 12.32
N ILE A 23 5.30 17.04 11.03
CA ILE A 23 5.83 18.17 10.25
C ILE A 23 4.70 19.02 9.67
N MET A 24 3.61 18.38 9.22
CA MET A 24 2.49 19.04 8.57
C MET A 24 1.17 18.52 9.11
N LYS A 25 0.40 19.36 9.82
CA LYS A 25 -0.91 18.98 10.37
C LYS A 25 -2.03 18.89 9.31
N ARG A 26 -1.76 19.38 8.10
CA ARG A 26 -2.58 19.21 6.89
C ARG A 26 -1.65 19.11 5.68
N CYS A 27 -1.91 18.17 4.79
CA CYS A 27 -1.23 18.11 3.49
C CYS A 27 -1.91 19.05 2.50
N THR A 28 -1.13 19.72 1.66
CA THR A 28 -1.64 20.30 0.42
C THR A 28 -2.11 19.20 -0.53
N LEU A 29 -2.94 19.53 -1.52
CA LEU A 29 -3.43 18.56 -2.50
C LEU A 29 -2.29 17.88 -3.27
N GLU A 30 -1.22 18.60 -3.57
CA GLU A 30 -0.04 18.06 -4.25
C GLU A 30 0.67 16.99 -3.40
N ILE A 31 0.90 17.29 -2.12
CA ILE A 31 1.57 16.36 -1.21
C ILE A 31 0.67 15.15 -0.93
N HIS A 32 -0.64 15.38 -0.77
CA HIS A 32 -1.60 14.29 -0.59
C HIS A 32 -1.57 13.33 -1.79
N ARG A 33 -1.54 13.85 -3.03
CA ARG A 33 -1.42 13.03 -4.24
C ARG A 33 -0.11 12.25 -4.27
N ALA A 34 1.02 12.91 -4.03
CA ALA A 34 2.33 12.25 -4.02
C ALA A 34 2.39 11.12 -2.97
N CYS A 35 1.91 11.37 -1.75
CA CYS A 35 1.83 10.36 -0.70
C CYS A 35 0.89 9.21 -1.06
N PHE A 36 -0.27 9.52 -1.64
CA PHE A 36 -1.26 8.53 -2.07
C PHE A 36 -0.68 7.61 -3.15
N ASP A 37 -0.09 8.18 -4.20
CA ASP A 37 0.50 7.42 -5.30
C ASP A 37 1.67 6.56 -4.81
N SER A 38 2.53 7.13 -3.95
CA SER A 38 3.63 6.40 -3.30
C SER A 38 3.13 5.21 -2.48
N PHE A 39 2.05 5.39 -1.71
CA PHE A 39 1.45 4.31 -0.93
C PHE A 39 0.89 3.21 -1.84
N VAL A 40 0.14 3.56 -2.88
CA VAL A 40 -0.48 2.58 -3.79
C VAL A 40 0.59 1.75 -4.50
N GLU A 41 1.68 2.38 -4.94
CA GLU A 41 2.80 1.67 -5.57
C GLU A 41 3.55 0.78 -4.58
N GLY A 42 3.83 1.27 -3.37
CA GLY A 42 4.43 0.45 -2.29
C GLY A 42 3.58 -0.78 -1.97
N PHE A 43 2.28 -0.57 -1.76
CA PHE A 43 1.33 -1.64 -1.44
C PHE A 43 1.32 -2.75 -2.49
N LYS A 44 1.35 -2.40 -3.78
CA LYS A 44 1.42 -3.41 -4.86
C LYS A 44 2.70 -4.22 -4.81
N LYS A 45 3.84 -3.59 -4.52
CA LYS A 45 5.14 -4.27 -4.40
C LYS A 45 5.13 -5.24 -3.23
N ASP A 46 4.61 -4.80 -2.08
CA ASP A 46 4.53 -5.61 -0.87
C ASP A 46 3.63 -6.83 -1.07
N VAL A 47 2.45 -6.65 -1.66
CA VAL A 47 1.56 -7.78 -1.98
C VAL A 47 2.24 -8.77 -2.92
N LYS A 48 2.94 -8.29 -3.96
CA LYS A 48 3.67 -9.16 -4.88
C LYS A 48 4.80 -9.94 -4.20
N ALA A 49 5.50 -9.31 -3.25
CA ALA A 49 6.54 -9.95 -2.46
C ALA A 49 5.94 -11.05 -1.57
N THR A 50 4.88 -10.74 -0.84
CA THR A 50 4.16 -11.69 0.03
C THR A 50 3.57 -12.85 -0.77
N GLU A 51 2.93 -12.59 -1.91
CA GLU A 51 2.43 -13.64 -2.81
C GLU A 51 3.55 -14.59 -3.26
N LYS A 52 4.74 -14.05 -3.58
CA LYS A 52 5.90 -14.84 -3.98
C LYS A 52 6.43 -15.70 -2.83
N GLU A 53 6.48 -15.16 -1.61
CA GLU A 53 6.92 -15.91 -0.44
C GLU A 53 5.92 -17.01 -0.03
N MET A 54 4.62 -16.71 -0.03
CA MET A 54 3.58 -17.70 0.23
C MET A 54 3.66 -18.85 -0.78
N ASN A 55 3.78 -18.54 -2.08
CA ASN A 55 3.84 -19.57 -3.12
C ASN A 55 5.10 -20.44 -3.02
N LYS A 56 6.20 -19.93 -2.47
CA LYS A 56 7.40 -20.74 -2.13
C LYS A 56 7.12 -21.68 -0.95
N LYS A 57 6.49 -21.17 0.12
CA LYS A 57 6.14 -21.97 1.32
C LYS A 57 5.17 -23.11 0.96
N PHE A 58 4.09 -22.80 0.24
CA PHE A 58 3.13 -23.81 -0.22
C PHE A 58 3.75 -24.91 -1.10
N LYS A 59 4.78 -24.60 -1.89
CA LYS A 59 5.50 -25.59 -2.70
C LYS A 59 6.49 -26.42 -1.88
N ALA A 60 7.02 -25.87 -0.79
CA ALA A 60 7.90 -26.60 0.12
C ALA A 60 7.13 -27.57 1.02
N GLU A 61 5.89 -27.23 1.41
CA GLU A 61 5.02 -28.08 2.23
C GLU A 61 4.35 -29.22 1.44
N GLN A 62 4.31 -29.14 0.10
CA GLN A 62 3.78 -30.18 -0.79
C GLN A 62 4.83 -31.20 -1.25
N LYS A 63 6.08 -31.10 -0.78
CA LYS A 63 7.19 -31.98 -1.12
C LYS A 63 7.63 -32.77 0.11
#